data_AF-A0A830UBG4-F1
#
_entry.id   AF-A0A830UBG4-F1
#
_cell.length_a   1.000
_cell.length_b   1.000
_cell.length_c   1.000
_cell.angle_alpha   90.00
_cell.angle_beta   90.00
_cell.angle_gamma   90.00
#
_symmetry.space_group_name_H-M   'P 1'
#
loop_
_entity.id
_entity.type
_entity.pdbx_description
1 polymer ?
#
loop_
_entity_poly.entity_id
_entity_poly.type
_entity_poly.pdbx_seq_one_letter_code
_entity_poly.pdbx_strand_id
1 'polypeptide(L)'
;MDKFPLIWAGNPVGELTVEREALYTWFTARCHLPEEGLWCAWVVGAEGELRLGILEPNGEEASIRRRFSDHMTGPIGRLIRGEARPAMEEGSSWEAAEFPERLFRTPWLRRQLQGVKGAMTRREAETQHLAVPYDPHKPFPLAPMFCLASVRKLGDRPYVIYTFNKKEWPVLRPEKN
;
A
#
# COMPACT_ATOMS: atom_id res chain seq x y z
N MET A 1 -23.23 -19.57 -8.73
CA MET A 1 -22.90 -18.40 -7.89
C MET A 1 -22.20 -18.97 -6.68
N ASP A 2 -20.90 -18.70 -6.57
CA ASP A 2 -20.06 -19.31 -5.54
C ASP A 2 -19.77 -18.28 -4.45
N LYS A 3 -19.83 -18.70 -3.18
CA LYS A 3 -19.66 -17.84 -2.01
C LYS A 3 -18.38 -18.21 -1.28
N PHE A 4 -17.63 -17.19 -0.89
CA PHE A 4 -16.37 -17.30 -0.19
C PHE A 4 -16.36 -16.31 0.98
N PRO A 5 -15.69 -16.64 2.09
CA PRO A 5 -15.59 -15.70 3.20
C PRO A 5 -14.73 -14.50 2.80
N LEU A 6 -15.13 -13.30 3.24
CA LEU A 6 -14.31 -12.09 3.19
C LEU A 6 -13.64 -11.91 4.55
N ILE A 7 -12.30 -12.02 4.58
CA ILE A 7 -11.51 -12.09 5.80
C ILE A 7 -10.79 -10.77 6.09
N TRP A 8 -10.72 -10.38 7.36
CA TRP A 8 -9.84 -9.36 7.90
C TRP A 8 -9.15 -9.90 9.16
N ALA A 9 -7.82 -9.75 9.26
CA ALA A 9 -7.04 -10.21 10.42
C ALA A 9 -7.35 -11.67 10.85
N GLY A 10 -7.63 -12.56 9.89
CA GLY A 10 -7.99 -13.96 10.13
C GLY A 10 -9.46 -14.21 10.49
N ASN A 11 -10.26 -13.16 10.70
CA ASN A 11 -11.67 -13.27 11.06
C ASN A 11 -12.60 -12.97 9.86
N PRO A 12 -13.73 -13.67 9.71
CA PRO A 12 -14.73 -13.35 8.71
C PRO A 12 -15.44 -12.05 9.05
N VAL A 13 -15.39 -11.09 8.13
CA VAL A 13 -16.07 -9.78 8.23
C VAL A 13 -17.20 -9.63 7.22
N GLY A 14 -17.33 -10.59 6.30
CA GLY A 14 -18.38 -10.59 5.29
C GLY A 14 -18.24 -11.70 4.28
N GLU A 15 -18.75 -11.45 3.08
CA GLU A 15 -18.86 -12.42 1.99
C GLU A 15 -18.34 -11.84 0.68
N LEU A 16 -17.62 -12.67 -0.07
CA LEU A 16 -17.28 -12.49 -1.46
C LEU A 16 -18.12 -13.47 -2.28
N THR A 17 -18.90 -12.95 -3.23
CA THR A 17 -19.67 -13.77 -4.17
C THR A 17 -19.13 -13.65 -5.59
N VAL A 18 -19.12 -14.78 -6.30
CA VAL A 18 -18.54 -14.94 -7.64
C VAL A 18 -19.60 -15.46 -8.62
N GLU A 19 -19.75 -14.77 -9.74
CA GLU A 19 -20.63 -15.15 -10.85
C GLU A 19 -19.80 -15.18 -12.14
N ARG A 20 -19.78 -16.32 -12.84
CA ARG A 20 -19.09 -16.47 -14.13
C ARG A 20 -20.07 -16.28 -15.28
N GLU A 21 -19.73 -15.39 -16.21
CA GLU A 21 -20.49 -15.07 -17.41
C GLU A 21 -19.56 -15.10 -18.63
N ALA A 22 -19.54 -16.24 -19.34
CA ALA A 22 -18.69 -16.46 -20.51
C ALA A 22 -17.21 -16.12 -20.24
N LEU A 23 -16.70 -15.03 -20.85
CA LEU A 23 -15.31 -14.57 -20.75
C LEU A 23 -15.04 -13.63 -19.56
N TYR A 24 -16.04 -13.45 -18.69
CA TYR A 24 -15.99 -12.52 -17.58
C TYR A 24 -16.40 -13.18 -16.27
N THR A 25 -15.83 -12.67 -15.18
CA THR A 25 -16.23 -13.01 -13.82
C THR A 25 -16.62 -11.74 -13.08
N TRP A 26 -17.81 -11.75 -12.49
CA TRP A 26 -18.27 -10.74 -11.55
C TRP A 26 -17.89 -11.14 -10.13
N PHE A 27 -17.33 -10.18 -9.40
CA PHE A 27 -17.05 -10.28 -7.98
C PHE A 27 -17.88 -9.24 -7.24
N THR A 28 -18.59 -9.69 -6.21
CA THR A 28 -19.32 -8.83 -5.29
C THR A 28 -18.80 -9.08 -3.88
N ALA A 29 -18.14 -8.10 -3.28
CA ALA A 29 -17.72 -8.17 -1.89
C ALA A 29 -18.65 -7.31 -1.03
N ARG A 30 -19.06 -7.82 0.13
CA ARG A 30 -19.87 -7.13 1.15
C ARG A 30 -19.33 -7.47 2.53
N CYS A 31 -19.15 -6.48 3.39
CA CYS A 31 -18.73 -6.68 4.77
C CYS A 31 -19.20 -5.56 5.68
N HIS A 32 -19.22 -5.82 6.98
CA HIS A 32 -19.18 -4.77 7.98
C HIS A 32 -17.72 -4.32 8.13
N LEU A 33 -17.47 -3.02 8.00
CA LEU A 33 -16.10 -2.52 8.16
C LEU A 33 -15.71 -2.64 9.64
N PRO A 34 -14.55 -3.26 9.95
CA PRO A 34 -14.15 -3.47 11.33
C PRO A 34 -13.81 -2.14 12.03
N GLU A 35 -13.35 -1.14 11.27
CA GLU A 35 -12.92 0.16 11.76
C GLU A 35 -13.21 1.24 10.69
N GLU A 36 -13.32 2.51 11.12
CA GLU A 36 -13.42 3.65 10.21
C GLU A 36 -12.18 3.76 9.32
N GLY A 37 -12.37 4.01 8.03
CA GLY A 37 -11.26 4.20 7.09
C GLY A 37 -11.59 3.82 5.66
N LEU A 38 -10.58 3.95 4.78
CA LEU A 38 -10.69 3.47 3.40
C LEU A 38 -10.23 2.02 3.33
N TRP A 39 -11.08 1.16 2.79
CA TRP A 39 -10.83 -0.27 2.69
C TRP A 39 -10.87 -0.74 1.24
N CYS A 40 -10.05 -1.73 0.90
CA CYS A 40 -10.03 -2.39 -0.39
C CYS A 40 -10.44 -3.85 -0.26
N ALA A 41 -11.30 -4.29 -1.16
CA ALA A 41 -11.56 -5.72 -1.33
C ALA A 41 -10.56 -6.35 -2.31
N TRP A 42 -10.14 -7.55 -1.97
CA TRP A 42 -9.23 -8.39 -2.74
C TRP A 42 -9.82 -9.79 -2.90
N VAL A 43 -9.48 -10.42 -4.02
CA VAL A 43 -9.69 -11.84 -4.26
C VAL A 43 -8.37 -12.54 -4.08
N VAL A 44 -8.34 -13.61 -3.29
CA VAL A 44 -7.15 -14.42 -3.07
C VAL A 44 -7.42 -15.83 -3.58
N GLY A 45 -6.59 -16.28 -4.51
CA GLY A 45 -6.57 -17.64 -5.02
C GLY A 45 -5.30 -18.38 -4.65
N ALA A 46 -5.17 -19.61 -5.14
CA ALA A 46 -4.05 -20.50 -4.85
C ALA A 46 -2.72 -20.03 -5.45
N GLU A 47 -2.77 -19.21 -6.51
CA GLU A 47 -1.58 -18.82 -7.29
C GLU A 47 -1.33 -17.31 -7.26
N GLY A 48 -2.33 -16.50 -6.88
CA GLY A 48 -2.20 -15.05 -6.84
C GLY A 48 -3.40 -14.34 -6.23
N GLU A 49 -3.39 -13.02 -6.36
CA GLU A 49 -4.42 -12.14 -5.82
C GLU A 49 -4.81 -11.04 -6.80
N LEU A 50 -6.05 -10.57 -6.69
CA LEU A 50 -6.62 -9.54 -7.55
C LEU A 50 -7.34 -8.49 -6.71
N ARG A 51 -6.94 -7.23 -6.84
CA ARG A 51 -7.61 -6.10 -6.19
C ARG A 51 -8.91 -5.77 -6.90
N LEU A 52 -10.03 -5.82 -6.18
CA LEU A 52 -11.33 -5.39 -6.69
C LEU A 52 -11.46 -3.86 -6.66
N GLY A 53 -10.94 -3.21 -5.61
CA GLY A 53 -10.98 -1.75 -5.47
C GLY A 53 -11.45 -1.33 -4.09
N ILE A 54 -11.74 -0.03 -3.95
CA ILE A 54 -12.22 0.58 -2.71
C ILE A 54 -13.65 0.12 -2.42
N LEU A 55 -13.90 -0.33 -1.19
CA LEU A 55 -15.23 -0.64 -0.68
C LEU A 55 -16.02 0.66 -0.48
N GLU A 56 -17.20 0.71 -1.08
CA GLU A 56 -18.12 1.84 -0.98
C GLU A 56 -18.99 1.66 0.28
N PRO A 57 -18.95 2.59 1.26
CA PRO A 57 -19.77 2.48 2.46
C PRO A 57 -21.24 2.77 2.16
N ASN A 58 -22.12 1.99 2.76
CA ASN A 58 -23.57 2.13 2.70
C ASN A 58 -24.17 1.82 4.09
N GLY A 59 -24.15 2.82 4.97
CA GLY A 59 -24.51 2.63 6.38
C GLY A 59 -23.45 1.83 7.13
N GLU A 60 -23.86 0.75 7.81
CA GLU A 60 -22.98 -0.14 8.58
C GLU A 60 -22.25 -1.18 7.72
N GLU A 61 -22.68 -1.34 6.46
CA GLU A 61 -22.07 -2.25 5.49
C GLU A 61 -21.27 -1.49 4.45
N ALA A 62 -20.22 -2.10 3.92
CA ALA A 62 -19.51 -1.62 2.75
C ALA A 62 -19.50 -2.69 1.66
N SER A 63 -19.57 -2.25 0.40
CA SER A 63 -19.67 -3.15 -0.73
C SER A 63 -18.90 -2.69 -1.95
N ILE A 64 -18.56 -3.63 -2.82
CA ILE A 64 -18.07 -3.33 -4.16
C ILE A 64 -18.50 -4.43 -5.11
N ARG A 65 -18.89 -4.05 -6.33
CA ARG A 65 -19.14 -4.98 -7.44
C ARG A 65 -18.30 -4.61 -8.64
N ARG A 66 -17.54 -5.56 -9.17
CA ARG A 66 -16.63 -5.36 -10.31
C ARG A 66 -16.60 -6.59 -11.22
N ARG A 67 -16.38 -6.33 -12.51
CA ARG A 67 -16.25 -7.36 -13.56
C ARG A 67 -14.82 -7.40 -14.07
N PHE A 68 -14.27 -8.61 -14.19
CA PHE A 68 -12.94 -8.85 -14.73
C PHE A 68 -13.00 -9.87 -15.85
N SER A 69 -12.10 -9.76 -16.84
CA SER A 69 -11.96 -10.75 -17.91
C SER A 69 -11.20 -11.99 -17.41
N ASP A 70 -11.37 -13.11 -18.10
CA ASP A 70 -10.64 -14.35 -17.79
C ASP A 70 -9.11 -14.19 -17.84
N HIS A 71 -8.61 -13.29 -18.69
CA HIS A 71 -7.18 -12.96 -18.72
C HIS A 71 -6.71 -12.34 -17.40
N MET A 72 -7.53 -11.52 -16.74
CA MET A 72 -7.18 -10.91 -15.45
C MET A 72 -7.40 -11.85 -14.28
N THR A 73 -8.37 -12.76 -14.37
CA THR A 73 -8.65 -13.71 -13.28
C THR A 73 -7.81 -14.99 -13.37
N GLY A 74 -7.35 -15.40 -14.54
CA GLY A 74 -6.54 -16.61 -14.74
C GLY A 74 -5.33 -16.72 -13.79
N PRO A 75 -4.50 -15.67 -13.63
CA PRO A 75 -3.33 -15.70 -12.75
C PRO A 75 -3.62 -15.89 -11.25
N ILE A 76 -4.87 -15.72 -10.79
CA ILE A 76 -5.20 -15.96 -9.37
C ILE A 76 -5.27 -17.46 -9.05
N GLY A 77 -5.44 -18.31 -10.06
CA GLY A 77 -5.68 -19.75 -9.90
C GLY A 77 -7.03 -20.05 -9.24
N ARG A 78 -7.12 -21.19 -8.54
CA ARG A 78 -8.35 -21.57 -7.82
C ARG A 78 -8.63 -20.58 -6.68
N LEU A 79 -9.80 -19.98 -6.68
CA LEU A 79 -10.21 -19.02 -5.65
C LEU A 79 -10.33 -19.67 -4.27
N ILE A 80 -9.82 -18.99 -3.24
CA ILE A 80 -9.78 -19.48 -1.85
C ILE A 80 -10.68 -18.63 -0.95
N ARG A 81 -10.54 -17.29 -1.02
CA ARG A 81 -11.27 -16.35 -0.15
C ARG A 81 -11.27 -14.93 -0.74
N GLY A 82 -12.08 -14.06 -0.15
CA GLY A 82 -11.87 -12.62 -0.24
C GLY A 82 -11.05 -12.10 0.94
N GLU A 83 -10.40 -10.94 0.76
CA GLU A 83 -9.82 -10.19 1.87
C GLU A 83 -10.25 -8.72 1.83
N ALA A 84 -10.60 -8.17 2.99
CA ALA A 84 -10.68 -6.73 3.19
C ALA A 84 -9.32 -6.27 3.73
N ARG A 85 -8.71 -5.27 3.09
CA ARG A 85 -7.41 -4.71 3.51
C ARG A 85 -7.54 -3.18 3.54
N PRO A 86 -6.92 -2.46 4.48
CA PRO A 86 -6.80 -1.02 4.43
C PRO A 86 -6.31 -0.57 3.05
N ALA A 87 -7.02 0.38 2.44
CA ALA A 87 -6.74 0.84 1.08
C ALA A 87 -5.38 1.53 0.97
N MET A 88 -4.98 2.14 2.07
CA MET A 88 -3.61 2.52 2.37
C MET A 88 -3.08 1.41 3.26
N GLU A 89 -1.99 0.75 2.89
CA GLU A 89 -1.34 -0.19 3.79
C GLU A 89 -1.09 0.50 5.14
N GLU A 90 -1.90 0.16 6.14
CA GLU A 90 -1.50 0.20 7.53
C GLU A 90 -0.49 -0.94 7.72
N GLY A 91 0.67 -0.75 7.09
CA GLY A 91 1.62 -1.83 6.82
C GLY A 91 3.04 -1.33 6.62
N SER A 92 3.31 -0.11 7.06
CA SER A 92 4.42 0.15 7.95
C SER A 92 4.11 1.49 8.60
N SER A 93 3.84 1.46 9.91
CA SER A 93 3.97 2.66 10.72
C SER A 93 5.34 3.23 10.42
N TRP A 94 5.42 4.52 10.11
CA TRP A 94 6.70 5.18 10.01
C TRP A 94 7.45 5.02 11.31
N GLU A 95 8.60 4.37 11.27
CA GLU A 95 9.46 4.15 12.44
C GLU A 95 10.49 5.27 12.51
N ALA A 96 10.91 5.64 13.72
CA ALA A 96 12.01 6.57 13.89
C ALA A 96 13.31 5.96 13.36
N ALA A 97 13.98 6.65 12.45
CA ALA A 97 15.32 6.31 12.01
C ALA A 97 16.32 7.16 12.80
N GLU A 98 16.72 6.71 13.97
CA GLU A 98 17.71 7.42 14.81
C GLU A 98 19.05 7.63 14.08
N PHE A 99 19.42 6.66 13.24
CA PHE A 99 20.64 6.64 12.44
C PHE A 99 20.32 6.38 10.97
N PRO A 100 19.75 7.36 10.24
CA PRO A 100 19.27 7.17 8.87
C PRO A 100 20.39 6.77 7.90
N GLU A 101 21.64 7.14 8.18
CA GLU A 101 22.82 6.72 7.42
C GLU A 101 23.12 5.22 7.52
N ARG A 102 22.53 4.49 8.47
CA ARG A 102 22.68 3.04 8.60
C ARG A 102 21.67 2.26 7.76
N LEU A 103 20.66 2.92 7.21
CA LEU A 103 19.68 2.31 6.31
C LEU A 103 20.27 1.96 4.94
N PHE A 104 21.38 2.59 4.57
CA PHE A 104 21.98 2.49 3.23
C PHE A 104 23.44 2.06 3.30
N ARG A 105 23.88 1.35 2.27
CA ARG A 105 25.26 0.89 2.03
C ARG A 105 26.00 1.87 1.15
N THR A 106 25.30 2.58 0.26
CA THR A 106 25.86 3.53 -0.70
C THR A 106 26.57 4.68 0.02
N PRO A 107 27.89 4.86 -0.16
CA PRO A 107 28.67 5.83 0.61
C PRO A 107 28.16 7.27 0.52
N TRP A 108 27.65 7.65 -0.65
CA TRP A 108 27.07 8.98 -0.86
C TRP A 108 25.82 9.20 0.00
N LEU A 109 24.86 8.25 0.02
CA LEU A 109 23.66 8.33 0.86
C LEU A 109 24.03 8.40 2.34
N ARG A 110 24.98 7.58 2.80
CA ARG A 110 25.44 7.60 4.18
C ARG A 110 25.98 8.97 4.58
N ARG A 111 26.81 9.58 3.72
CA ARG A 111 27.38 10.91 3.97
C ARG A 111 26.31 12.00 4.02
N GLN A 112 25.34 11.96 3.11
CA GLN A 112 24.27 12.96 3.08
C GLN A 112 23.31 12.85 4.27
N LEU A 113 23.17 11.65 4.85
CA LEU A 113 22.28 11.39 5.97
C LEU A 113 22.95 11.50 7.34
N GLN A 114 24.28 11.67 7.39
CA GLN A 114 24.99 11.88 8.64
C GLN A 114 24.47 13.12 9.38
N GLY A 115 24.07 12.93 10.64
CA GLY A 115 23.59 14.00 11.50
C GLY A 115 22.16 14.47 11.22
N VAL A 116 21.45 13.85 10.28
CA VAL A 116 20.02 14.10 10.06
C VAL A 116 19.25 13.57 11.27
N LYS A 117 18.48 14.46 11.90
CA LYS A 117 17.65 14.14 13.08
C LYS A 117 16.17 14.08 12.69
N GLY A 118 15.43 13.23 13.38
CA GLY A 118 13.98 13.09 13.19
C GLY A 118 13.60 12.46 11.85
N ALA A 119 14.53 11.78 11.17
CA ALA A 119 14.19 10.99 10.00
C ALA A 119 13.26 9.84 10.41
N MET A 120 12.38 9.47 9.51
CA MET A 120 11.53 8.30 9.66
C MET A 120 11.79 7.33 8.52
N THR A 121 11.54 6.05 8.78
CA THR A 121 11.77 4.98 7.83
C THR A 121 10.58 4.05 7.78
N ARG A 122 10.40 3.44 6.63
CA ARG A 122 9.33 2.47 6.41
C ARG A 122 9.79 1.45 5.39
N ARG A 123 9.63 0.18 5.70
CA ARG A 123 10.02 -0.91 4.80
C ARG A 123 8.79 -1.59 4.25
N GLU A 124 8.74 -1.70 2.93
CA GLU A 124 7.78 -2.53 2.20
C GLU A 124 8.55 -3.62 1.47
N ALA A 125 7.88 -4.71 1.05
CA ALA A 125 8.49 -5.96 0.58
C ALA A 125 9.80 -5.79 -0.23
N GLU A 126 9.81 -4.88 -1.20
CA GLU A 126 10.94 -4.65 -2.12
C GLU A 126 11.54 -3.23 -2.04
N THR A 127 11.03 -2.36 -1.16
CA THR A 127 11.42 -0.95 -1.12
C THR A 127 11.68 -0.42 0.28
N GLN A 128 12.68 0.45 0.38
CA GLN A 128 13.00 1.21 1.58
C GLN A 128 12.53 2.66 1.41
N HIS A 129 11.64 3.11 2.28
CA HIS A 129 11.18 4.49 2.35
C HIS A 129 11.98 5.25 3.40
N LEU A 130 12.32 6.50 3.08
CA LEU A 130 12.98 7.45 3.96
C LEU A 130 12.20 8.77 3.93
N ALA A 131 11.75 9.22 5.09
CA ALA A 131 11.18 10.54 5.29
C ALA A 131 12.19 11.40 6.05
N VAL A 132 12.60 12.53 5.48
CA VAL A 132 13.48 13.50 6.13
C VAL A 132 12.66 14.76 6.46
N PRO A 133 12.74 15.32 7.68
CA PRO A 133 12.01 16.52 8.03
C PRO A 133 12.24 17.64 7.01
N TYR A 134 11.14 18.25 6.56
CA TYR A 134 11.18 19.33 5.60
C TYR A 134 11.03 20.68 6.30
N ASP A 135 11.94 21.59 6.01
CA ASP A 135 11.89 22.97 6.47
C ASP A 135 12.15 23.85 5.25
N PRO A 136 11.17 24.66 4.78
CA PRO A 136 11.32 25.48 3.59
C PRO A 136 12.41 26.56 3.72
N HIS A 137 12.90 26.81 4.93
CA HIS A 137 13.98 27.75 5.20
C HIS A 137 15.37 27.09 5.26
N LYS A 138 15.46 25.78 5.03
CA LYS A 138 16.72 25.01 4.99
C LYS A 138 16.97 24.42 3.60
N PRO A 139 18.22 24.03 3.29
CA PRO A 139 18.51 23.29 2.07
C PRO A 139 17.63 22.06 1.93
N PHE A 140 17.14 21.80 0.71
CA PHE A 140 16.29 20.66 0.43
C PHE A 140 17.03 19.34 0.77
N PRO A 141 16.45 18.45 1.60
CA PRO A 141 17.07 17.18 1.95
C PRO A 141 17.43 16.38 0.71
N LEU A 142 18.65 15.84 0.60
CA LEU A 142 19.12 15.09 -0.56
C LEU A 142 18.87 15.81 -1.90
N ALA A 143 19.16 17.12 -1.95
CA ALA A 143 18.88 17.99 -3.10
C ALA A 143 19.17 17.38 -4.49
N PRO A 144 20.24 16.60 -4.75
CA PRO A 144 20.46 15.98 -6.05
C PRO A 144 19.36 15.00 -6.52
N MET A 145 18.45 14.58 -5.63
CA MET A 145 17.34 13.68 -5.92
C MET A 145 15.97 14.34 -5.75
N PHE A 146 15.90 15.68 -5.70
CA PHE A 146 14.65 16.40 -5.38
C PHE A 146 13.46 16.00 -6.29
N CYS A 147 13.73 15.73 -7.56
CA CYS A 147 12.72 15.34 -8.56
C CYS A 147 12.15 13.93 -8.34
N LEU A 148 12.78 13.14 -7.47
CA LEU A 148 12.39 11.77 -7.12
C LEU A 148 11.72 11.70 -5.74
N ALA A 149 11.42 12.85 -5.15
CA ALA A 149 10.84 12.96 -3.82
C ALA A 149 9.39 13.43 -3.88
N SER A 150 8.65 13.15 -2.81
CA SER A 150 7.34 13.75 -2.58
C SER A 150 7.30 14.44 -1.22
N VAL A 151 6.68 15.62 -1.15
CA VAL A 151 6.45 16.31 0.12
C VAL A 151 5.09 15.89 0.67
N ARG A 152 5.08 15.34 1.89
CA ARG A 152 3.87 14.87 2.57
C ARG A 152 3.95 15.20 4.05
N LYS A 153 2.79 15.33 4.70
CA LYS A 153 2.73 15.45 6.16
C LYS A 153 2.70 14.05 6.80
N LEU A 154 3.52 13.84 7.81
CA LEU A 154 3.45 12.69 8.71
C LEU A 154 3.05 13.22 10.09
N GLY A 155 1.81 12.97 10.49
CA GLY A 155 1.16 13.75 11.55
C GLY A 155 1.08 15.23 11.16
N ASP A 156 1.48 16.13 12.07
CA ASP A 156 1.46 17.57 11.83
C ASP A 156 2.74 18.13 11.18
N ARG A 157 3.76 17.31 10.96
CA ARG A 157 5.06 17.75 10.45
C ARG A 157 5.25 17.41 8.97
N PRO A 158 5.76 18.34 8.15
CA PRO A 158 6.08 18.06 6.76
C PRO A 158 7.41 17.29 6.63
N TYR A 159 7.43 16.33 5.71
CA TYR A 159 8.59 15.52 5.36
C TYR A 159 8.79 15.46 3.85
N VAL A 160 10.05 15.35 3.44
CA VAL A 160 10.43 14.92 2.10
C VAL A 160 10.59 13.41 2.11
N ILE A 161 9.81 12.71 1.30
CA ILE A 161 9.78 11.26 1.23
C ILE A 161 10.48 10.77 -0.04
N TYR A 162 11.43 9.87 0.16
CA TYR A 162 12.15 9.13 -0.86
C TYR A 162 11.79 7.64 -0.79
N THR A 163 11.72 6.99 -1.94
CA THR A 163 11.59 5.52 -2.05
C THR A 163 12.81 4.97 -2.77
N PHE A 164 13.42 3.94 -2.20
CA PHE A 164 14.55 3.24 -2.78
C PHE A 164 14.21 1.76 -3.00
N ASN A 165 14.68 1.18 -4.11
CA ASN A 165 14.60 -0.27 -4.31
C ASN A 165 15.71 -1.01 -3.55
N LYS A 166 15.76 -2.34 -3.66
CA LYS A 166 16.83 -3.18 -3.06
C LYS A 166 18.27 -2.84 -3.48
N LYS A 167 18.46 -2.15 -4.62
CA LYS A 167 19.76 -1.67 -5.09
C LYS A 167 20.08 -0.25 -4.61
N GLU A 168 19.25 0.31 -3.73
CA GLU A 168 19.35 1.69 -3.24
C GLU A 168 19.20 2.75 -4.34
N TRP A 169 18.56 2.39 -5.45
CA TRP A 169 18.22 3.36 -6.49
C TRP A 169 16.90 4.03 -6.13
N PRO A 170 16.83 5.37 -6.21
CA PRO A 170 15.58 6.08 -6.00
C PRO A 170 14.58 5.67 -7.09
N VAL A 171 13.35 5.37 -6.68
CA VAL A 171 12.26 5.01 -7.59
C VAL A 171 11.12 6.00 -7.42
N LEU A 172 10.59 6.48 -8.56
CA LEU A 172 9.35 7.23 -8.56
C LEU A 172 8.22 6.27 -8.22
N ARG A 173 7.48 6.55 -7.14
CA ARG A 173 6.16 5.96 -7.01
C ARG A 173 5.26 6.59 -8.06
N PRO A 174 4.55 5.79 -8.88
CA PRO A 174 3.47 6.36 -9.68
C PRO A 174 2.48 7.00 -8.71
N GLU A 175 2.18 8.28 -8.93
CA GLU A 175 1.04 8.90 -8.28
C GLU A 175 -0.18 8.03 -8.64
N LYS A 176 -0.77 7.39 -7.63
CA LYS A 176 -2.10 6.80 -7.78
C LYS A 176 -3.05 7.99 -7.93
N ASN A 177 -3.26 8.43 -9.17
CA ASN A 177 -4.45 9.19 -9.55
C ASN A 177 -5.70 8.36 -9.23
#